data_AF-A0A813JK10-F1
#
_entry.id   AF-A0A813JK10-F1
#
_cell.length_a   1.000
_cell.length_b   1.000
_cell.length_c   1.000
_cell.angle_alpha   90.00
_cell.angle_beta   90.00
_cell.angle_gamma   90.00
#
_symmetry.space_group_name_H-M   'P 1'
#
loop_
_entity.id
_entity.type
_entity.pdbx_description
1 polymer ?
#
loop_
_entity_poly.entity_id
_entity_poly.type
_entity_poly.pdbx_seq_one_letter_code
_entity_poly.pdbx_strand_id
1 'polypeptide(L)'
;ANHRLTAHLGLCVPRETSTGWPPACGIRVGDEWRCWEEGRVMIFDDSFEHEVRNDGASTRVVLLIRFWHPSLHSESLRQKTLAQIEADLAAAQRLRLLPPLAPAFSEPGPELEDHLLGIGGGACARCGASAEGADLELDEKLGRVTLVARCCGHIVF
;
A
#
# COMPACT_ATOMS: atom_id res chain seq x y z
N ALA A 1 10.81 -0.96 -1.74
CA ALA A 1 11.11 -0.03 -0.62
C ALA A 1 12.52 -0.34 -0.14
N ASN A 2 13.42 0.65 -0.07
CA ASN A 2 14.87 0.47 0.13
C ASN A 2 15.27 0.27 1.62
N HIS A 3 14.49 -0.50 2.38
CA HIS A 3 14.84 -0.86 3.77
C HIS A 3 15.26 -2.33 3.89
N ARG A 4 15.17 -3.10 2.81
CA ARG A 4 15.48 -4.53 2.77
C ARG A 4 16.22 -4.88 1.51
N LEU A 5 16.96 -5.98 1.57
CA LEU A 5 17.45 -6.68 0.39
C LEU A 5 16.70 -8.00 0.24
N THR A 6 16.66 -8.50 -0.99
CA THR A 6 16.05 -9.77 -1.34
C THR A 6 17.13 -10.74 -1.82
N ALA A 7 17.19 -11.92 -1.22
CA ALA A 7 17.98 -13.04 -1.69
C ALA A 7 17.08 -14.12 -2.28
N HIS A 8 17.44 -14.61 -3.46
CA HIS A 8 16.82 -15.77 -4.09
C HIS A 8 17.84 -16.91 -4.13
N LEU A 9 17.53 -18.02 -3.45
CA LEU A 9 18.25 -19.29 -3.61
C LEU A 9 17.52 -20.14 -4.67
N GLY A 10 18.21 -20.51 -5.73
CA GLY A 10 17.65 -21.41 -6.75
C GLY A 10 17.48 -22.82 -6.18
N LEU A 11 16.24 -23.33 -6.14
CA LEU A 11 15.94 -24.69 -5.68
C LEU A 11 15.72 -25.64 -6.87
N CYS A 12 14.93 -25.19 -7.84
CA CYS A 12 14.71 -25.88 -9.10
C CYS A 12 14.66 -24.84 -10.21
N VAL A 13 15.58 -24.91 -11.16
CA VAL A 13 15.73 -23.90 -12.23
C VAL A 13 15.70 -24.59 -13.59
N PRO A 14 14.66 -24.35 -14.40
CA PRO A 14 14.54 -24.93 -15.74
C PRO A 14 15.74 -24.56 -16.60
N ARG A 15 16.30 -25.55 -17.31
CA ARG A 15 17.38 -25.33 -18.29
C ARG A 15 16.85 -25.17 -19.71
N GLU A 16 15.73 -25.83 -19.99
CA GLU A 16 15.09 -25.85 -21.30
C GLU A 16 14.05 -24.75 -21.43
N THR A 17 13.99 -24.14 -22.61
CA THR A 17 13.08 -23.04 -22.95
C THR A 17 11.88 -23.60 -23.71
N SER A 18 10.70 -23.03 -23.49
CA SER A 18 9.48 -23.36 -24.25
C SER A 18 9.37 -22.58 -25.56
N THR A 19 10.11 -21.46 -25.69
CA THR A 19 10.05 -20.51 -26.81
C THR A 19 11.34 -20.46 -27.66
N GLY A 20 12.36 -21.25 -27.32
CA GLY A 20 13.63 -21.31 -28.06
C GLY A 20 14.64 -20.20 -27.75
N TRP A 21 14.31 -19.23 -26.88
CA TRP A 21 15.23 -18.15 -26.45
C TRP A 21 15.92 -18.50 -25.11
N PRO A 22 17.26 -18.65 -25.06
CA PRO A 22 17.99 -18.82 -23.81
C PRO A 22 18.31 -17.45 -23.18
N PRO A 23 18.26 -17.30 -21.84
CA PRO A 23 17.99 -18.30 -20.79
C PRO A 23 16.49 -18.61 -20.56
N ALA A 24 16.17 -19.82 -20.07
CA ALA A 24 14.80 -20.27 -19.78
C ALA A 24 14.09 -19.46 -18.69
N CYS A 25 14.82 -18.88 -17.75
CA CYS A 25 14.28 -17.91 -16.83
C CYS A 25 15.35 -16.89 -16.45
N GLY A 26 14.91 -15.65 -16.22
CA GLY A 26 15.80 -14.56 -15.85
C GLY A 26 15.09 -13.48 -15.06
N ILE A 27 15.89 -12.66 -14.38
CA ILE A 27 15.46 -11.43 -13.74
C ILE A 27 16.32 -10.28 -14.26
N ARG A 28 15.67 -9.16 -14.57
CA ARG A 28 16.31 -7.87 -14.76
C ARG A 28 16.15 -7.05 -13.50
N VAL A 29 17.21 -6.43 -13.01
CA VAL A 29 17.16 -5.44 -11.93
C VAL A 29 17.89 -4.20 -12.41
N GLY A 30 17.19 -3.08 -12.51
CA GLY A 30 17.67 -1.92 -13.26
C GLY A 30 17.96 -2.30 -14.72
N ASP A 31 19.20 -2.15 -15.15
CA ASP A 31 19.62 -2.46 -16.53
C ASP A 31 20.32 -3.82 -16.66
N GLU A 32 20.40 -4.59 -15.57
CA GLU A 32 21.20 -5.82 -15.51
C GLU A 32 20.33 -7.08 -15.51
N TRP A 33 20.52 -7.93 -16.53
CA TRP A 33 19.92 -9.27 -16.57
C TRP A 33 20.80 -10.33 -15.90
N ARG A 34 20.17 -11.19 -15.11
CA ARG A 34 20.77 -12.34 -14.43
C ARG A 34 19.85 -13.56 -14.47
N CYS A 35 20.42 -14.75 -14.32
CA CYS A 35 19.71 -16.02 -14.25
C CYS A 35 19.87 -16.63 -12.86
N TRP A 36 18.89 -17.43 -12.45
CA TRP A 36 19.06 -18.27 -11.27
C TRP A 36 19.94 -19.48 -11.60
N GLU A 37 20.65 -19.97 -10.59
CA GLU A 37 21.37 -21.24 -10.64
C GLU A 37 20.95 -22.07 -9.43
N GLU A 38 20.71 -23.36 -9.63
CA GLU A 38 20.37 -24.28 -8.54
C GLU A 38 21.50 -24.33 -7.51
N GLY A 39 21.14 -24.25 -6.22
CA GLY A 39 22.08 -24.23 -5.10
C GLY A 39 22.85 -22.91 -4.93
N ARG A 40 22.63 -21.91 -5.78
CA ARG A 40 23.27 -20.58 -5.64
C ARG A 40 22.30 -19.51 -5.19
N VAL A 41 22.83 -18.59 -4.40
CA VAL A 41 22.12 -17.40 -3.91
C VAL A 41 22.46 -16.21 -4.80
N MET A 42 21.44 -15.52 -5.26
CA MET A 42 21.53 -14.20 -5.87
C MET A 42 20.90 -13.18 -4.93
N ILE A 43 21.59 -12.09 -4.66
CA ILE A 43 21.13 -11.00 -3.78
C ILE A 43 20.97 -9.74 -4.62
N PHE A 44 19.82 -9.08 -4.49
CA PHE A 44 19.54 -7.84 -5.18
C PHE A 44 18.58 -6.97 -4.35
N ASP A 45 18.48 -5.70 -4.73
CA ASP A 45 17.55 -4.75 -4.12
C ASP A 45 16.25 -4.70 -4.95
N ASP A 46 15.14 -5.15 -4.35
CA ASP A 46 13.80 -5.15 -4.99
C ASP A 46 13.14 -3.76 -5.00
N SER A 47 13.83 -2.72 -4.51
CA SER A 47 13.40 -1.33 -4.62
C SER A 47 13.67 -0.73 -6.00
N PHE A 48 14.63 -1.26 -6.75
CA PHE A 48 14.83 -0.92 -8.15
C PHE A 48 13.75 -1.57 -9.03
N GLU A 49 13.50 -0.97 -10.20
CA GLU A 49 12.66 -1.59 -11.22
C GLU A 49 13.22 -2.97 -11.56
N HIS A 50 12.35 -3.97 -11.52
CA HIS A 50 12.73 -5.34 -11.82
C HIS A 50 11.65 -6.06 -12.61
N GLU A 51 12.10 -6.90 -13.52
CA GLU A 51 11.27 -7.69 -14.44
C GLU A 51 11.69 -9.15 -14.34
N VAL A 52 10.72 -10.06 -14.31
CA VAL A 52 10.98 -11.50 -14.26
C VAL A 52 10.42 -12.15 -15.51
N ARG A 53 11.22 -12.99 -16.17
CA ARG A 53 10.79 -13.84 -17.29
C ARG A 53 10.91 -15.31 -16.91
N ASN A 54 9.89 -16.06 -17.28
CA ASN A 54 9.77 -17.50 -17.05
C ASN A 54 9.29 -18.17 -18.33
N ASP A 55 10.23 -18.44 -19.21
CA ASP A 55 10.00 -19.10 -20.49
C ASP A 55 10.43 -20.58 -20.43
N GLY A 56 10.57 -21.14 -19.22
CA GLY A 56 10.98 -22.52 -19.01
C GLY A 56 9.85 -23.51 -19.29
N ALA A 57 10.19 -24.69 -19.79
CA ALA A 57 9.22 -25.77 -20.02
C ALA A 57 8.72 -26.43 -18.71
N SER A 58 9.37 -26.14 -17.58
CA SER A 58 9.04 -26.65 -16.24
C SER A 58 8.97 -25.55 -15.20
N THR A 59 8.44 -25.86 -14.02
CA THR A 59 8.28 -24.90 -12.92
C THR A 59 9.63 -24.45 -12.36
N ARG A 60 9.84 -23.14 -12.26
CA ARG A 60 10.96 -22.55 -11.53
C ARG A 60 10.60 -22.35 -10.06
N VAL A 61 11.41 -22.89 -9.16
CA VAL A 61 11.27 -22.77 -7.71
C VAL A 61 12.48 -22.07 -7.12
N VAL A 62 12.23 -20.99 -6.37
CA VAL A 62 13.25 -20.23 -5.64
C VAL A 62 12.82 -20.07 -4.18
N LEU A 63 13.76 -20.13 -3.25
CA LEU A 63 13.53 -19.69 -1.87
C LEU A 63 13.81 -18.18 -1.79
N LEU A 64 12.77 -17.41 -1.49
CA LEU A 64 12.84 -15.96 -1.31
C LEU A 64 13.09 -15.64 0.17
N ILE A 65 14.19 -14.95 0.43
CA ILE A 65 14.59 -14.51 1.77
C ILE A 65 14.70 -12.99 1.73
N ARG A 66 14.03 -12.30 2.67
CA ARG A 66 14.14 -10.86 2.85
C ARG A 66 14.82 -10.56 4.17
N PHE A 67 15.77 -9.65 4.15
CA PHE A 67 16.49 -9.22 5.34
C PHE A 67 16.76 -7.72 5.28
N TRP A 68 17.03 -7.13 6.45
CA TRP A 68 17.31 -5.70 6.59
C TRP A 68 18.46 -5.25 5.70
N HIS A 69 18.30 -4.09 5.07
CA HIS A 69 19.39 -3.47 4.34
C HIS A 69 20.59 -3.26 5.30
N PRO A 70 21.84 -3.55 4.89
CA PRO A 70 23.00 -3.51 5.79
C PRO A 70 23.23 -2.16 6.47
N SER A 71 22.76 -1.06 5.88
CA SER A 71 22.79 0.27 6.50
C SER A 71 21.95 0.38 7.77
N LEU A 72 20.95 -0.49 7.97
CA LEU A 72 20.12 -0.61 9.17
C LEU A 72 20.80 -1.55 10.19
N HIS A 73 21.97 -1.13 10.63
CA HIS A 73 22.89 -1.93 11.46
C HIS A 73 22.50 -1.97 12.95
N SER A 74 21.70 -1.01 13.43
CA SER A 74 21.27 -0.96 14.83
C SER A 74 19.77 -1.19 14.98
N GLU A 75 19.37 -1.73 16.12
CA GLU A 75 17.96 -1.98 16.44
C GLU A 75 17.14 -0.70 16.47
N SER A 76 17.70 0.40 17.00
CA SER A 76 17.03 1.70 17.00
C SER A 76 16.74 2.21 15.58
N LEU A 77 17.67 2.02 14.63
CA LEU A 77 17.43 2.40 13.23
C LEU A 77 16.32 1.55 12.60
N ARG A 78 16.35 0.23 12.80
CA ARG A 78 15.31 -0.68 12.30
C ARG A 78 13.94 -0.33 12.86
N GLN A 79 13.85 -0.04 14.16
CA GLN A 79 12.58 0.33 14.81
C GLN A 79 12.02 1.64 14.26
N LYS A 80 12.87 2.65 14.05
CA LYS A 80 12.47 3.93 13.44
C LYS A 80 11.97 3.72 12.02
N THR A 81 12.68 2.91 11.23
CA THR A 81 12.29 2.60 9.85
C THR A 81 10.98 1.81 9.79
N LEU A 82 10.78 0.83 10.67
CA LEU A 82 9.52 0.08 10.79
C LEU A 82 8.34 1.01 11.08
N ALA A 83 8.47 1.87 12.08
CA ALA A 83 7.42 2.83 12.44
C ALA A 83 7.05 3.74 11.26
N GLN A 84 8.05 4.20 10.50
CA GLN A 84 7.81 4.99 9.29
C GLN A 84 7.06 4.19 8.23
N ILE A 85 7.47 2.94 7.95
CA ILE A 85 6.80 2.07 6.98
C ILE A 85 5.34 1.83 7.36
N GLU A 86 5.06 1.58 8.63
CA GLU A 86 3.70 1.37 9.15
C GLU A 86 2.84 2.62 8.95
N ALA A 87 3.38 3.81 9.25
CA ALA A 87 2.70 5.08 9.02
C ALA A 87 2.40 5.30 7.52
N ASP A 88 3.39 5.08 6.65
CA ASP A 88 3.25 5.25 5.20
C ASP A 88 2.22 4.29 4.61
N LEU A 89 2.23 3.03 5.05
CA LEU A 89 1.25 2.02 4.63
C LEU A 89 -0.16 2.38 5.11
N ALA A 90 -0.30 2.82 6.36
CA ALA A 90 -1.59 3.26 6.88
C ALA A 90 -2.15 4.47 6.11
N ALA A 91 -1.29 5.43 5.77
CA ALA A 91 -1.67 6.58 4.94
C ALA A 91 -2.09 6.14 3.52
N ALA A 92 -1.31 5.26 2.89
CA ALA A 92 -1.63 4.74 1.55
C ALA A 92 -2.92 3.90 1.54
N GLN A 93 -3.16 3.09 2.58
CA GLN A 93 -4.40 2.33 2.73
C GLN A 93 -5.61 3.25 2.88
N ARG A 94 -5.50 4.33 3.67
CA ARG A 94 -6.55 5.34 3.79
C ARG A 94 -6.92 5.92 2.43
N LEU A 95 -5.93 6.35 1.62
CA LEU A 95 -6.18 6.91 0.29
C LEU A 95 -6.83 5.94 -0.70
N ARG A 96 -6.62 4.63 -0.54
CA ARG A 96 -7.26 3.60 -1.39
C ARG A 96 -8.73 3.35 -1.04
N LEU A 97 -9.12 3.62 0.21
CA LEU A 97 -10.49 3.44 0.69
C LEU A 97 -11.35 4.68 0.49
N LEU A 98 -10.72 5.84 0.27
CA LEU A 98 -11.43 7.07 -0.05
C LEU A 98 -11.79 7.10 -1.54
N PRO A 99 -13.07 7.30 -1.91
CA PRO A 99 -13.41 7.61 -3.29
C PRO A 99 -12.66 8.89 -3.72
N PRO A 100 -12.33 9.08 -5.02
CA PRO A 100 -11.67 10.30 -5.48
C PRO A 100 -12.54 11.49 -5.09
N LEU A 101 -12.12 12.20 -4.05
CA LEU A 101 -12.87 13.35 -3.59
C LEU A 101 -12.80 14.41 -4.70
N ALA A 102 -13.94 15.03 -5.00
CA ALA A 102 -13.99 16.12 -5.97
C ALA A 102 -12.93 17.20 -5.61
N PRO A 103 -12.43 18.00 -6.57
CA PRO A 103 -11.35 18.98 -6.34
C PRO A 103 -11.61 19.97 -5.18
N ALA A 104 -12.85 20.13 -4.73
CA ALA A 104 -13.20 20.88 -3.52
C ALA A 104 -12.67 20.26 -2.21
N PHE A 105 -12.07 19.08 -2.27
CA PHE A 105 -11.59 18.28 -1.14
C PHE A 105 -10.16 17.75 -1.35
N SER A 106 -9.43 18.26 -2.35
CA SER A 106 -8.09 17.75 -2.70
C SER A 106 -6.99 18.20 -1.73
N GLU A 107 -7.28 19.14 -0.84
CA GLU A 107 -6.41 19.53 0.28
C GLU A 107 -7.12 19.08 1.56
N PRO A 108 -6.76 17.94 2.17
CA PRO A 108 -7.34 17.51 3.44
C PRO A 108 -6.76 18.40 4.55
N GLY A 109 -7.33 19.59 4.71
CA GLY A 109 -7.13 20.43 5.86
C GLY A 109 -7.95 19.93 7.06
N PRO A 110 -7.69 20.44 8.28
CA PRO A 110 -8.45 20.11 9.48
C PRO A 110 -9.97 20.32 9.31
N GLU A 111 -10.36 21.23 8.42
CA GLU A 111 -11.77 21.48 8.08
C GLU A 111 -12.47 20.26 7.44
N LEU A 112 -11.77 19.46 6.64
CA LEU A 112 -12.37 18.27 6.03
C LEU A 112 -12.51 17.14 7.05
N GLU A 113 -11.53 16.97 7.94
CA GLU A 113 -11.62 15.98 9.02
C GLU A 113 -12.69 16.36 10.03
N ASP A 114 -12.76 17.64 10.43
CA ASP A 114 -13.82 18.16 11.31
C ASP A 114 -15.20 18.04 10.64
N HIS A 115 -15.30 18.28 9.33
CA HIS A 115 -16.53 18.06 8.59
C HIS A 115 -16.90 16.58 8.53
N LEU A 116 -15.98 15.68 8.17
CA LEU A 116 -16.23 14.23 8.08
C LEU A 116 -16.55 13.58 9.42
N LEU A 117 -15.97 14.09 10.52
CA LEU A 117 -16.20 13.63 11.88
C LEU A 117 -17.41 14.29 12.55
N GLY A 118 -18.10 15.21 11.86
CA GLY A 118 -19.27 15.92 12.40
C GLY A 118 -18.95 16.91 13.53
N ILE A 119 -17.71 17.41 13.60
CA ILE A 119 -17.22 18.31 14.66
C ILE A 119 -17.72 19.76 14.46
N GLY A 120 -18.45 20.06 13.37
CA GLY A 120 -19.20 21.30 13.19
C GLY A 120 -20.52 21.06 12.45
N GLY A 121 -21.63 21.74 12.76
CA GLY A 121 -21.84 22.77 13.76
C GLY A 121 -23.34 23.04 13.94
N GLY A 122 -23.93 22.46 14.98
CA GLY A 122 -25.28 22.76 15.43
C GLY A 122 -25.56 22.12 16.79
N ALA A 123 -26.32 22.80 17.65
CA ALA A 123 -26.80 22.21 18.90
C ALA A 123 -28.10 21.45 18.63
N CYS A 124 -28.21 20.22 19.13
CA CYS A 124 -29.44 19.45 19.03
C CYS A 124 -30.61 20.23 19.63
N ALA A 125 -31.67 20.46 18.86
CA ALA A 125 -32.86 21.17 19.34
C ALA A 125 -33.57 20.50 20.54
N ARG A 126 -33.21 19.25 20.87
CA ARG A 126 -33.78 18.49 22.00
C ARG A 126 -32.88 18.50 23.24
N CYS A 127 -31.58 18.23 23.11
CA CYS A 127 -30.68 18.09 24.26
C CYS A 127 -29.60 19.17 24.35
N GLY A 128 -29.46 20.03 23.34
CA GLY A 128 -28.47 21.11 23.29
C GLY A 128 -27.03 20.65 23.05
N ALA A 129 -26.75 19.35 22.98
CA ALA A 129 -25.42 18.83 22.69
C ALA A 129 -25.10 18.95 21.19
N SER A 130 -23.82 19.13 20.87
CA SER A 130 -23.30 18.89 19.52
C SER A 130 -23.45 17.41 19.17
N ALA A 131 -23.83 17.11 17.93
CA ALA A 131 -23.81 15.73 17.46
C ALA A 131 -22.36 15.22 17.42
N GLU A 132 -22.12 14.01 17.90
CA GLU A 132 -20.83 13.32 17.75
C GLU A 132 -20.93 12.36 16.57
N GLY A 133 -20.09 12.56 15.55
CA GLY A 133 -20.11 11.74 14.34
C GLY A 133 -21.20 12.11 13.34
N ALA A 134 -20.95 11.76 12.09
CA ALA A 134 -21.89 11.98 11.01
C ALA A 134 -21.90 10.78 10.06
N ASP A 135 -23.09 10.43 9.58
CA ASP A 135 -23.27 9.38 8.59
C ASP A 135 -23.29 10.00 7.19
N LEU A 136 -22.74 9.27 6.22
CA LEU A 136 -22.85 9.62 4.81
C LEU A 136 -24.18 9.08 4.27
N GLU A 137 -25.13 9.96 3.99
CA GLU A 137 -26.39 9.61 3.33
C GLU A 137 -26.34 10.01 1.84
N LEU A 138 -26.73 9.10 0.96
CA LEU A 138 -26.87 9.39 -0.47
C LEU A 138 -28.22 10.07 -0.72
N ASP A 139 -28.21 11.34 -1.13
CA ASP A 139 -29.41 11.99 -1.65
C ASP A 139 -29.66 11.49 -3.07
N GLU A 140 -30.56 10.53 -3.21
CA GLU A 140 -30.92 9.92 -4.49
C GLU A 140 -31.53 10.91 -5.49
N LYS A 141 -32.12 12.02 -5.03
CA LYS A 141 -32.72 13.03 -5.92
C LYS A 141 -31.68 13.95 -6.51
N LEU A 142 -30.67 14.33 -5.72
CA LEU A 142 -29.58 15.21 -6.15
C LEU A 142 -28.36 14.44 -6.68
N GLY A 143 -28.30 13.13 -6.45
CA GLY A 143 -27.16 12.29 -6.82
C GLY A 143 -25.88 12.66 -6.07
N ARG A 144 -26.00 13.20 -4.86
CA ARG A 144 -24.86 13.66 -4.05
C ARG A 144 -24.86 12.95 -2.70
N VAL A 145 -23.66 12.63 -2.21
CA VAL A 145 -23.49 12.16 -0.84
C VAL A 145 -23.45 13.37 0.07
N THR A 146 -24.27 13.36 1.12
CA THR A 146 -24.38 14.43 2.10
C THR A 146 -24.03 13.86 3.46
N LEU A 147 -23.34 14.66 4.26
CA LEU A 147 -22.95 14.28 5.60
C LEU A 147 -24.06 14.73 6.56
N VAL A 148 -24.62 13.78 7.31
CA VAL A 148 -25.78 13.99 8.18
C VAL A 148 -25.42 13.60 9.60
N ALA A 149 -25.29 14.60 10.48
CA ALA A 149 -25.10 14.34 11.90
C ALA A 149 -26.47 14.11 12.57
N ARG A 150 -26.57 13.14 13.49
CA ARG A 150 -27.82 12.83 14.19
C ARG A 150 -27.64 12.86 15.69
N CYS A 151 -28.55 13.55 16.39
CA CYS A 151 -28.59 13.56 17.85
C CYS A 151 -30.03 13.39 18.34
N CYS A 152 -30.26 12.47 19.29
CA CYS A 152 -31.59 12.08 19.77
C CYS A 152 -32.59 11.74 18.64
N GLY A 153 -32.11 11.14 17.55
CA GLY A 153 -32.91 10.78 16.37
C GLY A 153 -33.25 11.94 15.42
N HIS A 154 -32.75 13.15 15.67
CA HIS A 154 -32.97 14.32 14.82
C HIS A 154 -31.70 14.66 14.05
N ILE A 155 -31.86 15.11 12.81
CA ILE A 155 -30.76 15.64 12.00
C ILE A 155 -30.31 16.97 12.60
N VAL A 156 -29.00 17.10 12.79
CA VAL A 156 -28.33 18.31 13.24
C VAL A 156 -27.51 18.83 12.06
N PHE A 157 -27.79 20.06 11.64
CA PHE A 157 -27.06 20.77 10.58
C PHE A 157 -26.02 21.68 11.21
#